data_AF-A0A9P9GCU4-F1
#
_entry.id   AF-A0A9P9GCU4-F1
#
_cell.length_a   1.000
_cell.length_b   1.000
_cell.length_c   1.000
_cell.angle_alpha   90.00
_cell.angle_beta   90.00
_cell.angle_gamma   90.00
#
_symmetry.space_group_name_H-M   'P 1'
#
loop_
_entity.id
_entity.type
_entity.pdbx_description
1 polymer ?
#
loop_
_entity_poly.entity_id
_entity_poly.type
_entity_poly.pdbx_seq_one_letter_code
_entity_poly.pdbx_strand_id
1 'polypeptide(L)'
;MEDTIVFHPQLTKADALILEGLRQDIKDSSSGNAEHSTSTPTTRDEELLRHLQAMNDPKDAHFEPSVTTNWDIDQIKLPLFLEKAVLRPYIRLARSVVRVETDVIMLTHLLLYFSTTIPSAIFLFTNFTWIHGILHFVMQFSYMGAYTLLMHQHIHMRGVLDKKFAIFDHIFPYILDPLMGHTWNSYFYHHVKHHHVEGNGPNDLSSTIRYQRDSLLHFLHYVGRFFFLVWADLPIYFIRNGKVMTGLKAGFWEFSNYAFLITMFNLHRNATICVFLMPLLLLRLGLMAGNWGQHAFVDDVDPDSDYRSSITLIDVASNRFCYNDGYHTSHHLNPLRHWREHPVSFQKTKHTYASQHALVFHDIDYMMVTVRLMMKDYKTLAKCLVPMGEQIAMSMDERASMLETKTRRFTEEEIQKKFKKQ
;
A
#
# COMPACT_ATOMS: atom_id res chain seq x y z
N MET A 1 -8.93 -7.57 -31.32
CA MET A 1 -8.64 -7.53 -29.88
C MET A 1 -7.39 -6.70 -29.73
N GLU A 2 -7.52 -5.45 -29.29
CA GLU A 2 -6.36 -4.68 -28.85
C GLU A 2 -5.77 -5.44 -27.65
N ASP A 3 -4.47 -5.75 -27.71
CA ASP A 3 -3.73 -6.34 -26.60
C ASP A 3 -3.75 -5.30 -25.47
N THR A 4 -4.75 -5.42 -24.61
CA THR A 4 -5.21 -4.36 -23.70
C THR A 4 -4.39 -4.29 -22.42
N ILE A 5 -3.60 -5.34 -22.16
CA ILE A 5 -2.75 -5.48 -21.00
C ILE A 5 -1.33 -5.04 -21.35
N VAL A 6 -0.82 -4.09 -20.58
CA VAL A 6 0.55 -3.58 -20.69
C VAL A 6 1.43 -4.31 -19.67
N PHE A 7 2.60 -4.76 -20.11
CA PHE A 7 3.61 -5.35 -19.24
C PHE A 7 4.77 -4.38 -19.09
N HIS A 8 5.06 -3.97 -17.86
CA HIS A 8 6.19 -3.12 -17.58
C HIS A 8 7.44 -3.97 -17.32
N PRO A 9 8.52 -3.84 -18.12
CA PRO A 9 9.66 -4.75 -18.09
C PRO A 9 10.52 -4.67 -16.82
N GLN A 10 10.22 -3.74 -15.92
CA GLN A 10 11.01 -3.44 -14.71
C GLN A 10 10.25 -3.70 -13.41
N LEU A 11 9.05 -4.27 -13.48
CA LEU A 11 8.23 -4.54 -12.29
C LEU A 11 8.41 -5.99 -11.81
N THR A 12 7.59 -6.42 -10.85
CA THR A 12 7.88 -7.64 -10.11
C THR A 12 7.64 -8.89 -10.95
N LYS A 13 8.52 -9.88 -10.83
CA LYS A 13 8.35 -11.21 -11.46
C LYS A 13 7.00 -11.85 -11.14
N ALA A 14 6.52 -11.72 -9.90
CA ALA A 14 5.23 -12.26 -9.49
C ALA A 14 4.05 -11.59 -10.22
N ASP A 15 4.06 -10.26 -10.34
CA ASP A 15 3.03 -9.52 -11.06
C ASP A 15 3.01 -9.87 -12.54
N ALA A 16 4.18 -9.92 -13.19
CA ALA A 16 4.28 -10.27 -14.61
C ALA A 16 3.66 -11.65 -14.90
N LEU A 17 3.92 -12.64 -14.03
CA LEU A 17 3.35 -13.98 -14.17
C LEU A 17 1.83 -14.02 -13.97
N ILE A 18 1.31 -13.31 -12.96
CA ILE A 18 -0.13 -13.20 -12.71
C ILE A 18 -0.82 -12.49 -13.87
N LEU A 19 -0.25 -11.38 -14.34
CA LEU A 19 -0.81 -10.59 -15.41
C LEU A 19 -0.83 -11.34 -16.74
N GLU A 20 0.19 -12.17 -17.01
CA GLU A 20 0.19 -13.08 -18.15
C GLU A 20 -0.91 -14.15 -18.04
N GLY A 21 -1.11 -14.71 -16.85
CA GLY A 21 -2.22 -15.63 -16.58
C GLY A 21 -3.58 -14.99 -16.87
N LEU A 22 -3.82 -13.77 -16.37
CA LEU A 22 -5.05 -13.00 -16.61
C LEU A 22 -5.23 -12.67 -18.10
N ARG A 23 -4.15 -12.30 -18.80
CA ARG A 23 -4.20 -12.08 -20.26
C ARG A 23 -4.66 -13.32 -21.01
N GLN A 24 -4.17 -14.49 -20.60
CA GLN A 24 -4.56 -15.73 -21.24
C GLN A 24 -6.01 -16.09 -20.93
N ASP A 25 -6.50 -15.87 -19.71
CA ASP A 25 -7.91 -16.05 -19.35
C ASP A 25 -8.85 -15.20 -20.23
N ILE A 26 -8.46 -13.96 -20.53
CA ILE A 26 -9.22 -13.07 -21.43
C ILE A 26 -9.26 -13.62 -22.86
N LYS A 27 -8.14 -14.14 -23.37
CA LYS A 27 -8.05 -14.77 -24.70
C LYS A 27 -8.91 -16.03 -24.79
N ASP A 28 -8.82 -16.88 -23.77
CA ASP A 28 -9.57 -18.13 -23.68
C ASP A 28 -11.08 -17.85 -23.70
N SER A 29 -11.55 -16.89 -22.89
CA SER A 29 -12.96 -16.47 -22.86
C SER A 29 -13.44 -15.84 -24.17
N SER A 30 -12.59 -15.06 -24.86
CA SER A 30 -12.95 -14.40 -26.11
C SER A 30 -13.00 -15.35 -27.31
N SER A 31 -12.34 -16.50 -27.23
CA SER A 31 -12.26 -17.50 -28.30
C SER A 31 -13.45 -18.46 -28.38
N GLY A 32 -14.44 -18.32 -27.49
CA GLY A 32 -15.63 -19.18 -27.48
C GLY A 32 -15.39 -20.57 -26.87
N ASN A 33 -14.21 -20.84 -26.29
CA ASN A 33 -13.94 -22.00 -25.43
C ASN A 33 -14.62 -21.86 -24.04
N ALA A 34 -15.87 -21.40 -24.05
CA ALA A 34 -16.66 -20.99 -22.88
C ALA A 34 -17.13 -22.16 -22.00
N GLU A 35 -16.76 -23.41 -22.31
CA GLU A 35 -16.97 -24.56 -21.42
C GLU A 35 -15.97 -24.59 -20.24
N HIS A 36 -14.94 -23.72 -20.21
CA HIS A 36 -14.15 -23.52 -19.00
C HIS A 36 -14.86 -22.59 -18.03
N SER A 37 -15.81 -23.19 -17.32
CA SER A 37 -16.54 -22.64 -16.19
C SER A 37 -15.61 -21.86 -15.26
N THR A 38 -16.01 -20.62 -15.01
CA THR A 38 -15.42 -19.57 -14.17
C THR A 38 -15.14 -19.94 -12.71
N SER A 39 -15.30 -21.19 -12.30
CA SER A 39 -15.26 -21.64 -10.91
C SER A 39 -14.12 -22.60 -10.54
N THR A 40 -13.42 -23.20 -11.52
CA THR A 40 -12.42 -24.25 -11.24
C THR A 40 -11.02 -23.84 -11.72
N PRO A 41 -9.97 -23.94 -10.88
CA PRO A 41 -8.60 -23.69 -11.29
C PRO A 41 -8.18 -24.59 -12.46
N THR A 42 -7.51 -24.00 -13.46
CA THR A 42 -6.91 -24.77 -14.56
C THR A 42 -5.56 -25.36 -14.12
N THR A 43 -5.03 -26.34 -14.86
CA THR A 43 -3.67 -26.86 -14.62
C THR A 43 -2.60 -25.75 -14.68
N ARG A 44 -2.77 -24.78 -15.59
CA ARG A 44 -1.92 -23.56 -15.68
C ARG A 44 -1.96 -22.77 -14.38
N ASP A 45 -3.14 -22.63 -13.78
CA ASP A 45 -3.31 -21.89 -12.53
C ASP A 45 -2.66 -22.57 -11.34
N GLU A 46 -2.76 -23.90 -11.28
CA GLU A 46 -2.12 -24.71 -10.25
C GLU A 46 -0.59 -24.72 -10.39
N GLU A 47 -0.06 -24.73 -11.61
CA GLU A 47 1.37 -24.59 -11.88
C GLU A 47 1.89 -23.21 -11.48
N LEU A 48 1.20 -22.14 -11.88
CA LEU A 48 1.55 -20.78 -11.49
C LEU A 48 1.49 -20.60 -9.96
N LEU A 49 0.43 -21.10 -9.32
CA LEU A 49 0.30 -21.02 -7.86
C LEU A 49 1.45 -21.75 -7.15
N ARG A 50 1.80 -22.96 -7.59
CA ARG A 50 2.94 -23.72 -7.05
C ARG A 50 4.26 -22.96 -7.23
N HIS A 51 4.47 -22.33 -8.39
CA HIS A 51 5.67 -21.55 -8.64
C HIS A 51 5.77 -20.30 -7.74
N LEU A 52 4.68 -19.55 -7.56
CA LEU A 52 4.65 -18.40 -6.66
C LEU A 52 4.93 -18.81 -5.20
N GLN A 53 4.37 -19.95 -4.75
CA GLN A 53 4.63 -20.50 -3.42
C GLN A 53 6.09 -20.92 -3.24
N ALA A 54 6.67 -21.59 -4.23
CA ALA A 54 8.06 -22.03 -4.21
C ALA A 54 9.05 -20.85 -4.07
N MET A 55 8.75 -19.70 -4.70
CA MET A 55 9.57 -18.49 -4.55
C MET A 55 9.56 -17.89 -3.13
N ASN A 56 8.58 -18.24 -2.30
CA ASN A 56 8.43 -17.73 -0.93
C ASN A 56 8.85 -18.75 0.15
N ASP A 57 9.01 -20.04 -0.18
CA ASP A 57 9.39 -21.07 0.79
C ASP A 57 10.92 -21.20 0.90
N PRO A 58 11.55 -20.87 2.05
CA PRO A 58 13.00 -20.97 2.24
C PRO A 58 13.58 -22.38 2.10
N LYS A 59 12.73 -23.41 2.08
CA LYS A 59 13.10 -24.82 1.91
C LYS A 59 13.01 -25.29 0.46
N ASP A 60 12.36 -24.53 -0.42
CA ASP A 60 12.27 -24.86 -1.84
C ASP A 60 13.56 -24.45 -2.59
N ALA A 61 13.89 -25.17 -3.65
CA ALA A 61 15.03 -24.86 -4.51
C ALA A 61 14.87 -23.55 -5.28
N HIS A 62 13.62 -23.10 -5.49
CA HIS A 62 13.28 -21.87 -6.22
C HIS A 62 13.09 -20.66 -5.29
N PHE A 63 13.45 -20.77 -4.00
CA PHE A 63 13.34 -19.68 -3.05
C PHE A 63 14.11 -18.42 -3.50
N GLU A 64 13.42 -17.28 -3.52
CA GLU A 64 14.00 -15.99 -3.95
C GLU A 64 13.78 -14.91 -2.88
N PRO A 65 14.79 -14.59 -2.04
CA PRO A 65 14.67 -13.49 -1.10
C PRO A 65 14.68 -12.14 -1.84
N SER A 66 13.86 -11.21 -1.38
CA SER A 66 13.84 -9.84 -1.92
C SER A 66 14.99 -9.05 -1.30
N VAL A 67 15.94 -8.56 -2.09
CA VAL A 67 17.16 -7.89 -1.58
C VAL A 67 17.17 -6.39 -1.86
N THR A 68 16.68 -5.99 -3.03
CA THR A 68 16.58 -4.60 -3.51
C THR A 68 15.19 -4.37 -4.09
N THR A 69 14.76 -3.12 -4.16
CA THR A 69 13.53 -2.74 -4.88
C THR A 69 13.74 -2.52 -6.38
N ASN A 70 14.97 -2.45 -6.87
CA ASN A 70 15.24 -2.19 -8.29
C ASN A 70 15.35 -3.49 -9.10
N TRP A 71 15.93 -4.54 -8.52
CA TRP A 71 16.21 -5.81 -9.22
C TRP A 71 15.76 -7.02 -8.41
N ASP A 72 15.19 -7.98 -9.13
CA ASP A 72 15.02 -9.34 -8.61
C ASP A 72 16.38 -10.03 -8.50
N ILE A 73 16.48 -11.05 -7.65
CA ILE A 73 17.77 -11.66 -7.31
C ILE A 73 18.50 -12.24 -8.53
N ASP A 74 17.75 -12.79 -9.49
CA ASP A 74 18.26 -13.34 -10.75
C ASP A 74 18.69 -12.25 -11.76
N GLN A 75 18.22 -11.02 -11.58
CA GLN A 75 18.59 -9.86 -12.40
C GLN A 75 19.87 -9.17 -11.91
N ILE A 76 20.32 -9.44 -10.68
CA ILE A 76 21.53 -8.83 -10.10
C ILE A 76 22.77 -9.46 -10.74
N LYS A 77 23.36 -8.76 -11.71
CA LYS A 77 24.58 -9.18 -12.41
C LYS A 77 25.82 -8.56 -11.77
N LEU A 78 26.49 -9.29 -10.88
CA LEU A 78 27.76 -8.88 -10.27
C LEU A 78 28.93 -9.74 -10.78
N PRO A 79 30.17 -9.20 -10.80
CA PRO A 79 31.37 -10.01 -10.92
C PRO A 79 31.37 -11.13 -9.86
N LEU A 80 31.76 -12.34 -10.26
CA LEU A 80 31.67 -13.55 -9.42
C LEU A 80 32.32 -13.38 -8.04
N PHE A 81 33.40 -12.60 -7.94
CA PHE A 81 34.06 -12.34 -6.67
C PHE A 81 33.20 -11.47 -5.73
N LEU A 82 32.50 -10.44 -6.23
CA LEU A 82 31.59 -9.61 -5.44
C LEU A 82 30.35 -10.40 -5.03
N GLU A 83 29.82 -11.22 -5.92
CA GLU A 83 28.68 -12.08 -5.62
C GLU A 83 29.01 -13.05 -4.46
N LYS A 84 30.17 -13.72 -4.53
CA LYS A 84 30.62 -14.68 -3.52
C LYS A 84 31.08 -14.04 -2.21
N ALA A 85 31.78 -12.91 -2.29
CA ALA A 85 32.39 -12.28 -1.11
C ALA A 85 31.48 -11.27 -0.40
N VAL A 86 30.50 -10.68 -1.11
CA VAL A 86 29.66 -9.60 -0.57
C VAL A 86 28.19 -10.00 -0.56
N LEU A 87 27.59 -10.25 -1.73
CA LEU A 87 26.13 -10.42 -1.85
C LEU A 87 25.64 -11.68 -1.12
N ARG A 88 26.24 -12.85 -1.38
CA ARG A 88 25.82 -14.12 -0.76
C ARG A 88 26.02 -14.11 0.77
N PRO A 89 27.18 -13.66 1.33
CA PRO A 89 27.33 -13.51 2.77
C PRO A 89 26.32 -12.54 3.38
N TYR A 90 26.07 -11.40 2.73
CA TYR A 90 25.06 -10.43 3.18
C TYR A 90 23.67 -11.07 3.25
N ILE A 91 23.21 -11.73 2.18
CA ILE A 91 21.89 -12.38 2.15
C ILE A 91 21.77 -13.43 3.26
N ARG A 92 22.79 -14.27 3.47
CA ARG A 92 22.78 -15.28 4.53
C ARG A 92 22.65 -14.65 5.92
N LEU A 93 23.43 -13.58 6.18
CA LEU A 93 23.34 -12.86 7.45
C LEU A 93 21.97 -12.20 7.61
N ALA A 94 21.51 -11.47 6.59
CA ALA A 94 20.26 -10.73 6.60
C ALA A 94 19.05 -11.64 6.83
N ARG A 95 19.00 -12.81 6.16
CA ARG A 95 17.98 -13.85 6.38
C ARG A 95 17.91 -14.30 7.85
N SER A 96 19.04 -14.34 8.55
CA SER A 96 19.06 -14.67 9.98
C SER A 96 18.63 -13.52 10.89
N VAL A 97 18.48 -12.30 10.36
CA VAL A 97 18.14 -11.08 11.11
C VAL A 97 16.68 -10.70 10.93
N VAL A 98 16.13 -10.88 9.74
CA VAL A 98 14.73 -10.58 9.42
C VAL A 98 13.82 -11.67 9.97
N ARG A 99 12.55 -11.32 10.22
CA ARG A 99 11.55 -12.23 10.76
C ARG A 99 11.10 -13.28 9.75
N VAL A 100 10.92 -12.86 8.50
CA VAL A 100 10.55 -13.72 7.36
C VAL A 100 11.71 -13.68 6.38
N GLU A 101 12.23 -14.83 5.97
CA GLU A 101 13.49 -14.90 5.21
C GLU A 101 13.42 -14.24 3.83
N THR A 102 12.22 -13.97 3.30
CA THR A 102 12.01 -13.18 2.08
C THR A 102 12.35 -11.70 2.25
N ASP A 103 12.41 -11.19 3.49
CA ASP A 103 12.39 -9.75 3.81
C ASP A 103 13.77 -9.13 3.96
N VAL A 104 14.80 -9.70 3.32
CA VAL A 104 16.16 -9.13 3.31
C VAL A 104 16.13 -7.64 2.95
N ILE A 105 15.23 -7.24 2.05
CA ILE A 105 14.97 -5.86 1.64
C ILE A 105 14.58 -4.93 2.79
N MET A 106 13.79 -5.39 3.76
CA MET A 106 13.41 -4.55 4.90
C MET A 106 14.63 -4.21 5.77
N LEU A 107 15.52 -5.19 5.97
CA LEU A 107 16.81 -4.91 6.63
C LEU A 107 17.68 -3.99 5.78
N THR A 108 17.75 -4.19 4.46
CA THR A 108 18.48 -3.30 3.54
C THR A 108 17.99 -1.86 3.69
N HIS A 109 16.68 -1.63 3.73
CA HIS A 109 16.09 -0.31 3.93
C HIS A 109 16.38 0.26 5.32
N LEU A 110 16.28 -0.53 6.39
CA LEU A 110 16.68 -0.06 7.72
C LEU A 110 18.15 0.38 7.73
N LEU A 111 19.08 -0.44 7.22
CA LEU A 111 20.49 -0.08 7.11
C LEU A 111 20.69 1.20 6.29
N LEU A 112 19.96 1.36 5.19
CA LEU A 112 19.97 2.58 4.38
C LEU A 112 19.54 3.79 5.23
N TYR A 113 18.39 3.75 5.88
CA TYR A 113 17.87 4.89 6.66
C TYR A 113 18.77 5.24 7.85
N PHE A 114 19.29 4.24 8.56
CA PHE A 114 20.22 4.47 9.67
C PHE A 114 21.57 5.03 9.21
N SER A 115 22.01 4.74 7.99
CA SER A 115 23.29 5.23 7.43
C SER A 115 23.16 6.54 6.64
N THR A 116 21.97 6.94 6.20
CA THR A 116 21.76 8.17 5.42
C THR A 116 20.85 9.18 6.13
N THR A 117 19.61 8.80 6.44
CA THR A 117 18.59 9.68 7.04
C THR A 117 19.06 10.26 8.38
N ILE A 118 19.52 9.42 9.30
CA ILE A 118 19.92 9.87 10.65
C ILE A 118 21.15 10.79 10.62
N PRO A 119 22.30 10.40 10.01
CA PRO A 119 23.46 11.29 9.96
C PRO A 119 23.15 12.61 9.24
N SER A 120 22.36 12.56 8.16
CA SER A 120 21.94 13.76 7.45
C SER A 120 21.09 14.69 8.32
N ALA A 121 20.16 14.16 9.11
CA ALA A 121 19.36 14.95 10.03
C ALA A 121 20.23 15.59 11.12
N ILE A 122 21.10 14.81 11.78
CA ILE A 122 22.02 15.31 12.81
C ILE A 122 22.90 16.44 12.26
N PHE A 123 23.42 16.28 11.05
CA PHE A 123 24.24 17.31 10.42
C PHE A 123 23.42 18.58 10.12
N LEU A 124 22.16 18.48 9.70
CA LEU A 124 21.30 19.65 9.52
C LEU A 124 21.02 20.42 10.82
N PHE A 125 20.94 19.72 11.95
CA PHE A 125 20.75 20.36 13.26
C PHE A 125 22.02 21.00 13.82
N THR A 126 23.19 20.63 13.32
CA THR A 126 24.49 21.20 13.77
C THR A 126 25.05 22.22 12.80
N ASN A 127 24.92 21.99 11.49
CA ASN A 127 25.52 22.76 10.40
C ASN A 127 24.52 22.95 9.25
N PHE A 128 23.44 23.69 9.52
CA PHE A 128 22.37 23.88 8.55
C PHE A 128 22.83 24.64 7.29
N THR A 129 22.51 24.09 6.12
CA THR A 129 22.47 24.82 4.86
C THR A 129 21.20 24.48 4.10
N TRP A 130 20.66 25.42 3.32
CA TRP A 130 19.45 25.16 2.53
C TRP A 130 19.65 24.11 1.44
N ILE A 131 20.84 24.07 0.83
CA ILE A 131 21.17 23.05 -0.18
C ILE A 131 21.07 21.65 0.44
N HIS A 132 21.71 21.44 1.60
CA HIS A 132 21.60 20.16 2.30
C HIS A 132 20.18 19.89 2.77
N GLY A 133 19.45 20.90 3.27
CA GLY A 133 18.06 20.75 3.69
C GLY A 133 17.15 20.26 2.55
N ILE A 134 17.31 20.81 1.34
CA ILE A 134 16.57 20.39 0.15
C ILE A 134 16.98 18.99 -0.28
N LEU A 135 18.28 18.68 -0.34
CA LEU A 135 18.77 17.36 -0.72
C LEU A 135 18.30 16.27 0.27
N HIS A 136 18.31 16.58 1.57
CA HIS A 136 17.77 15.72 2.60
C HIS A 136 16.28 15.47 2.39
N PHE A 137 15.49 16.51 2.11
CA PHE A 137 14.07 16.37 1.87
C PHE A 137 13.77 15.53 0.61
N VAL A 138 14.50 15.74 -0.49
CA VAL A 138 14.37 14.91 -1.71
C VAL A 138 14.70 13.45 -1.41
N MET A 139 15.72 13.19 -0.60
CA MET A 139 16.05 11.84 -0.13
C MET A 139 14.95 11.25 0.75
N GLN A 140 14.38 12.00 1.70
CA GLN A 140 13.25 11.50 2.50
C GLN A 140 12.04 11.20 1.63
N PHE A 141 11.74 12.05 0.66
CA PHE A 141 10.62 11.83 -0.26
C PHE A 141 10.75 10.51 -1.02
N SER A 142 11.95 10.18 -1.51
CA SER A 142 12.17 8.91 -2.22
C SER A 142 12.09 7.68 -1.30
N TYR A 143 12.32 7.84 0.01
CA TYR A 143 12.21 6.77 1.00
C TYR A 143 10.82 6.61 1.60
N MET A 144 10.00 7.67 1.56
CA MET A 144 8.74 7.77 2.30
C MET A 144 7.74 6.65 1.98
N GLY A 145 7.58 6.29 0.70
CA GLY A 145 6.69 5.20 0.29
C GLY A 145 7.13 3.87 0.89
N ALA A 146 8.35 3.44 0.56
CA ALA A 146 8.93 2.21 1.09
C ALA A 146 8.93 2.17 2.63
N TYR A 147 9.31 3.25 3.31
CA TYR A 147 9.29 3.27 4.78
C TYR A 147 7.87 3.11 5.33
N THR A 148 6.89 3.82 4.75
CA THR A 148 5.50 3.75 5.19
C THR A 148 4.95 2.33 5.08
N LEU A 149 5.27 1.61 4.00
CA LEU A 149 4.81 0.24 3.82
C LEU A 149 5.65 -0.78 4.60
N LEU A 150 6.91 -0.48 4.94
CA LEU A 150 7.65 -1.23 5.95
C LEU A 150 6.95 -1.11 7.31
N MET A 151 6.53 0.11 7.68
CA MET A 151 5.77 0.34 8.91
C MET A 151 4.39 -0.30 8.87
N HIS A 152 3.72 -0.33 7.72
CA HIS A 152 2.46 -1.07 7.54
C HIS A 152 2.65 -2.56 7.86
N GLN A 153 3.69 -3.20 7.34
CA GLN A 153 4.03 -4.58 7.70
C GLN A 153 4.39 -4.72 9.17
N HIS A 154 5.18 -3.80 9.73
CA HIS A 154 5.57 -3.80 11.14
C HIS A 154 4.36 -3.77 12.09
N ILE A 155 3.40 -2.88 11.85
CA ILE A 155 2.25 -2.70 12.76
C ILE A 155 1.22 -3.83 12.66
N HIS A 156 1.07 -4.45 11.48
CA HIS A 156 0.19 -5.62 11.30
C HIS A 156 0.84 -6.89 11.83
N MET A 157 2.10 -7.15 11.47
CA MET A 157 2.82 -8.38 11.84
C MET A 157 3.53 -8.30 13.19
N ARG A 158 3.47 -7.16 13.88
CA ARG A 158 4.10 -6.89 15.18
C ARG A 158 5.62 -7.00 15.12
N GLY A 159 6.21 -6.40 14.09
CA GLY A 159 7.65 -6.38 13.86
C GLY A 159 8.09 -7.03 12.55
N VAL A 160 9.26 -6.61 12.07
CA VAL A 160 9.86 -7.08 10.80
C VAL A 160 11.18 -7.83 11.02
N LEU A 161 11.80 -7.69 12.19
CA LEU A 161 13.01 -8.41 12.57
C LEU A 161 12.71 -9.65 13.43
N ASP A 162 13.67 -10.57 13.43
CA ASP A 162 13.65 -11.75 14.29
C ASP A 162 13.54 -11.34 15.77
N LYS A 163 12.91 -12.21 16.57
CA LYS A 163 12.64 -11.94 18.00
C LYS A 163 13.91 -11.64 18.80
N LYS A 164 15.07 -12.16 18.42
CA LYS A 164 16.35 -11.83 19.10
C LYS A 164 16.75 -10.36 18.96
N PHE A 165 16.19 -9.66 17.97
CA PHE A 165 16.37 -8.22 17.75
C PHE A 165 15.15 -7.39 18.16
N ALA A 166 14.22 -7.96 18.94
CA ALA A 166 12.95 -7.31 19.31
C ALA A 166 13.12 -5.92 19.95
N ILE A 167 14.20 -5.69 20.71
CA ILE A 167 14.48 -4.37 21.30
C ILE A 167 14.71 -3.32 20.20
N PHE A 168 15.55 -3.63 19.22
CA PHE A 168 15.81 -2.71 18.11
C PHE A 168 14.57 -2.56 17.22
N ASP A 169 13.89 -3.67 16.92
CA ASP A 169 12.64 -3.71 16.16
C ASP A 169 11.52 -2.86 16.80
N HIS A 170 11.50 -2.77 18.13
CA HIS A 170 10.56 -1.92 18.86
C HIS A 170 10.97 -0.44 18.88
N ILE A 171 12.27 -0.15 18.89
CA ILE A 171 12.79 1.22 19.08
C ILE A 171 12.89 1.98 17.75
N PHE A 172 13.25 1.33 16.65
CA PHE A 172 13.52 2.05 15.40
C PHE A 172 12.36 2.95 14.93
N PRO A 173 11.06 2.59 15.07
CA PRO A 173 9.97 3.46 14.65
C PRO A 173 9.98 4.79 15.42
N TYR A 174 10.32 4.78 16.71
CA TYR A 174 10.39 6.00 17.52
C TYR A 174 11.48 6.97 17.05
N ILE A 175 12.48 6.48 16.31
CA ILE A 175 13.56 7.29 15.73
C ILE A 175 13.18 7.71 14.30
N LEU A 176 12.75 6.76 13.48
CA LEU A 176 12.57 6.95 12.03
C LEU A 176 11.18 7.52 11.67
N ASP A 177 10.13 7.27 12.45
CA ASP A 177 8.76 7.74 12.14
C ASP A 177 8.73 9.27 11.93
N PRO A 178 9.22 10.12 12.86
CA PRO A 178 9.16 11.57 12.66
C PRO A 178 9.98 12.04 11.46
N LEU A 179 11.11 11.39 11.18
CA LEU A 179 12.00 11.71 10.04
C LEU A 179 11.33 11.41 8.69
N MET A 180 10.40 10.45 8.69
CA MET A 180 9.63 10.01 7.52
C MET A 180 8.23 10.66 7.45
N GLY A 181 7.93 11.58 8.36
CA GLY A 181 6.67 12.32 8.42
C GLY A 181 5.55 11.65 9.22
N HIS A 182 5.79 10.48 9.80
CA HIS A 182 4.83 9.83 10.69
C HIS A 182 4.83 10.51 12.06
N THR A 183 3.66 10.58 12.68
CA THR A 183 3.53 10.90 14.10
C THR A 183 3.57 9.59 14.90
N TRP A 184 4.24 9.59 16.05
CA TRP A 184 4.48 8.35 16.82
C TRP A 184 3.19 7.55 17.06
N ASN A 185 3.19 6.27 16.72
CA ASN A 185 2.06 5.34 16.90
C ASN A 185 0.72 5.73 16.24
N SER A 186 0.56 6.92 15.69
CA SER A 186 -0.71 7.36 15.12
C SER A 186 -1.09 6.56 13.90
N TYR A 187 -0.12 6.14 13.08
CA TYR A 187 -0.39 5.24 11.97
C TYR A 187 -0.97 3.90 12.44
N PHE A 188 -0.46 3.33 13.54
CA PHE A 188 -1.06 2.13 14.15
C PHE A 188 -2.48 2.36 14.64
N TYR A 189 -2.73 3.45 15.38
CA TYR A 189 -4.07 3.73 15.89
C TYR A 189 -5.07 4.04 14.78
N HIS A 190 -4.66 4.81 13.78
CA HIS A 190 -5.52 5.16 12.66
C HIS A 190 -5.75 3.97 11.72
N HIS A 191 -4.69 3.30 11.28
CA HIS A 191 -4.81 2.23 10.30
C HIS A 191 -5.40 0.96 10.93
N VAL A 192 -4.73 0.40 11.94
CA VAL A 192 -5.07 -0.93 12.49
C VAL A 192 -6.26 -0.87 13.43
N LYS A 193 -6.33 0.14 14.31
CA LYS A 193 -7.36 0.19 15.36
C LYS A 193 -8.63 0.92 14.95
N HIS A 194 -8.61 1.61 13.83
CA HIS A 194 -9.72 2.44 13.35
C HIS A 194 -10.12 2.06 11.92
N HIS A 195 -9.29 2.33 10.90
CA HIS A 195 -9.64 2.11 9.49
C HIS A 195 -9.96 0.64 9.17
N HIS A 196 -9.12 -0.32 9.60
CA HIS A 196 -9.41 -1.76 9.43
C HIS A 196 -10.64 -2.25 10.20
N VAL A 197 -11.01 -1.57 11.27
CA VAL A 197 -12.20 -1.92 12.06
C VAL A 197 -13.46 -1.41 11.38
N GLU A 198 -13.39 -0.25 10.72
CA GLU A 198 -14.52 0.39 10.08
C GLU A 198 -14.63 0.08 8.57
N GLY A 199 -13.57 -0.42 7.92
CA GLY A 199 -13.60 -0.97 6.56
C GLY A 199 -13.95 0.05 5.46
N ASN A 200 -13.51 1.31 5.58
CA ASN A 200 -14.01 2.43 4.76
C ASN A 200 -15.55 2.63 4.85
N GLY A 201 -16.16 2.09 5.89
CA GLY A 201 -17.57 2.25 6.20
C GLY A 201 -17.90 3.58 6.87
N PRO A 202 -19.17 3.79 7.28
CA PRO A 202 -19.67 5.11 7.64
C PRO A 202 -19.03 5.77 8.86
N ASN A 203 -18.43 5.02 9.78
CA ASN A 203 -17.73 5.61 10.93
C ASN A 203 -16.22 5.69 10.74
N ASP A 204 -15.71 5.28 9.58
CA ASP A 204 -14.31 5.51 9.25
C ASP A 204 -14.05 7.01 9.04
N LEU A 205 -13.18 7.60 9.85
CA LEU A 205 -12.67 8.97 9.71
C LEU A 205 -11.98 9.24 8.35
N SER A 206 -11.47 8.19 7.69
CA SER A 206 -10.95 8.24 6.31
C SER A 206 -11.93 7.70 5.27
N SER A 207 -13.20 7.54 5.60
CA SER A 207 -14.23 7.05 4.68
C SER A 207 -14.38 7.94 3.44
N THR A 208 -14.46 7.31 2.27
CA THR A 208 -14.74 8.00 0.99
C THR A 208 -16.23 8.00 0.62
N ILE A 209 -17.08 7.18 1.25
CA ILE A 209 -18.45 6.88 0.76
C ILE A 209 -19.41 8.09 0.72
N ARG A 210 -19.20 9.08 1.59
CA ARG A 210 -20.00 10.32 1.61
C ARG A 210 -19.59 11.34 0.55
N TYR A 211 -18.50 11.06 -0.16
CA TYR A 211 -17.93 11.94 -1.16
C TYR A 211 -18.28 11.49 -2.58
N GLN A 212 -18.43 12.47 -3.47
CA GLN A 212 -18.40 12.22 -4.90
C GLN A 212 -16.94 12.03 -5.29
N ARG A 213 -16.54 10.80 -5.63
CA ARG A 213 -15.13 10.39 -5.64
C ARG A 213 -14.34 10.81 -6.89
N ASP A 214 -15.01 11.47 -7.81
CA ASP A 214 -14.44 12.13 -8.99
C ASP A 214 -14.65 13.66 -8.98
N SER A 215 -14.88 14.24 -7.79
CA SER A 215 -15.02 15.68 -7.59
C SER A 215 -13.82 16.26 -6.85
N LEU A 216 -13.13 17.22 -7.50
CA LEU A 216 -11.98 17.92 -6.91
C LEU A 216 -12.32 18.63 -5.60
N LEU A 217 -13.48 19.26 -5.51
CA LEU A 217 -13.90 19.95 -4.29
C LEU A 217 -14.10 18.97 -3.12
N HIS A 218 -14.68 17.80 -3.41
CA HIS A 218 -14.88 16.76 -2.40
C HIS A 218 -13.55 16.16 -1.96
N PHE A 219 -12.63 15.92 -2.90
CA PHE A 219 -11.27 15.48 -2.60
C PHE A 219 -10.52 16.49 -1.71
N LEU A 220 -10.55 17.78 -2.05
CA LEU A 220 -9.92 18.82 -1.24
C LEU A 220 -10.53 18.94 0.16
N HIS A 221 -11.85 18.81 0.29
CA HIS A 221 -12.51 18.77 1.59
C HIS A 221 -12.09 17.55 2.42
N TYR A 222 -12.04 16.37 1.79
CA TYR A 222 -11.60 15.13 2.42
C TYR A 222 -10.16 15.22 2.93
N VAL A 223 -9.22 15.63 2.06
CA VAL A 223 -7.81 15.82 2.41
C VAL A 223 -7.68 16.88 3.51
N GLY A 224 -8.32 18.05 3.35
CA GLY A 224 -8.25 19.15 4.30
C GLY A 224 -8.73 18.75 5.69
N ARG A 225 -9.88 18.05 5.78
CA ARG A 225 -10.40 17.55 7.06
C ARG A 225 -9.37 16.68 7.77
N PHE A 226 -8.86 15.65 7.09
CA PHE A 226 -7.87 14.75 7.70
C PHE A 226 -6.61 15.51 8.09
N PHE A 227 -6.07 16.30 7.17
CA PHE A 227 -4.81 17.01 7.32
C PHE A 227 -4.76 17.90 8.57
N PHE A 228 -5.87 18.61 8.85
CA PHE A 228 -5.95 19.56 9.96
C PHE A 228 -6.57 18.99 11.24
N LEU A 229 -7.48 18.00 11.15
CA LEU A 229 -8.32 17.60 12.29
C LEU A 229 -8.06 16.19 12.80
N VAL A 230 -7.33 15.32 12.08
CA VAL A 230 -7.17 13.90 12.48
C VAL A 230 -6.57 13.73 13.88
N TRP A 231 -5.66 14.62 14.29
CA TRP A 231 -5.03 14.58 15.61
C TRP A 231 -6.03 14.70 16.76
N ALA A 232 -7.19 15.33 16.53
CA ALA A 232 -8.30 15.45 17.47
C ALA A 232 -9.41 14.43 17.17
N ASP A 233 -9.79 14.27 15.91
CA ASP A 233 -10.88 13.38 15.48
C ASP A 233 -10.63 11.93 15.91
N LEU A 234 -9.40 11.42 15.76
CA LEU A 234 -9.07 10.03 16.07
C LEU A 234 -9.17 9.69 17.57
N PRO A 235 -8.54 10.45 18.49
CA PRO A 235 -8.75 10.25 19.93
C PRO A 235 -10.21 10.39 20.36
N ILE A 236 -10.92 11.39 19.84
CA ILE A 236 -12.33 11.65 20.16
C ILE A 236 -13.21 10.49 19.68
N TYR A 237 -12.98 9.97 18.47
CA TYR A 237 -13.67 8.80 17.94
C TYR A 237 -13.53 7.62 18.90
N PHE A 238 -12.33 7.30 19.37
CA PHE A 238 -12.14 6.17 20.28
C PHE A 238 -12.87 6.37 21.62
N ILE A 239 -12.81 7.57 22.19
CA ILE A 239 -13.50 7.88 23.45
C ILE A 239 -15.03 7.76 23.29
N ARG A 240 -15.58 8.32 22.22
CA ARG A 240 -17.03 8.26 21.92
C ARG A 240 -17.53 6.84 21.69
N ASN A 241 -16.68 5.96 21.18
CA ASN A 241 -16.98 4.55 20.96
C ASN A 241 -16.59 3.65 22.17
N GLY A 242 -16.43 4.22 23.36
CA GLY A 242 -16.16 3.48 24.60
C GLY A 242 -14.73 2.94 24.74
N LYS A 243 -13.84 3.17 23.76
CA LYS A 243 -12.43 2.76 23.77
C LYS A 243 -11.54 3.83 24.42
N VAL A 244 -11.89 4.26 25.64
CA VAL A 244 -11.28 5.42 26.32
C VAL A 244 -9.75 5.32 26.40
N MET A 245 -9.22 4.17 26.83
CA MET A 245 -7.76 3.98 26.94
C MET A 245 -7.04 4.09 25.58
N THR A 246 -7.65 3.58 24.51
CA THR A 246 -7.11 3.73 23.14
C THR A 246 -7.11 5.19 22.71
N GLY A 247 -8.20 5.92 22.99
CA GLY A 247 -8.29 7.35 22.68
C GLY A 247 -7.28 8.19 23.47
N LEU A 248 -7.10 7.92 24.76
CA LEU A 248 -6.07 8.58 25.58
C LEU A 248 -4.66 8.33 25.06
N LYS A 249 -4.35 7.09 24.64
CA LYS A 249 -3.04 6.76 24.04
C LYS A 249 -2.84 7.45 22.70
N ALA A 250 -3.82 7.40 21.80
CA ALA A 250 -3.75 8.08 20.51
C ALA A 250 -3.53 9.59 20.70
N GLY A 251 -4.27 10.21 21.62
CA GLY A 251 -4.11 11.62 21.97
C GLY A 251 -2.73 11.92 22.55
N PHE A 252 -2.27 11.12 23.52
CA PHE A 252 -0.95 11.29 24.13
C PHE A 252 0.16 11.32 23.09
N TRP A 253 0.15 10.41 22.12
CA TRP A 253 1.18 10.37 21.10
C TRP A 253 1.12 11.56 20.13
N GLU A 254 -0.07 11.96 19.68
CA GLU A 254 -0.25 13.15 18.84
C GLU A 254 0.23 14.43 19.56
N PHE A 255 -0.19 14.65 20.81
CA PHE A 255 0.23 15.82 21.58
C PHE A 255 1.73 15.80 21.89
N SER A 256 2.30 14.63 22.20
CA SER A 256 3.75 14.49 22.42
C SER A 256 4.53 14.80 21.15
N ASN A 257 4.04 14.35 19.99
CA ASN A 257 4.65 14.66 18.70
C ASN A 257 4.60 16.17 18.41
N TYR A 258 3.46 16.83 18.64
CA TYR A 258 3.39 18.28 18.46
C TYR A 258 4.26 19.06 19.44
N ALA A 259 4.32 18.65 20.71
CA ALA A 259 5.24 19.24 21.69
C ALA A 259 6.69 19.12 21.22
N PHE A 260 7.10 17.93 20.76
CA PHE A 260 8.42 17.70 20.18
C PHE A 260 8.69 18.63 18.98
N LEU A 261 7.78 18.71 18.01
CA LEU A 261 7.94 19.56 16.83
C LEU A 261 8.05 21.05 17.19
N ILE A 262 7.23 21.53 18.14
CA ILE A 262 7.28 22.92 18.63
C ILE A 262 8.63 23.19 19.32
N THR A 263 9.08 22.28 20.17
CA THR A 263 10.39 22.40 20.83
C THR A 263 11.53 22.44 19.81
N MET A 264 11.57 21.51 18.86
CA MET A 264 12.61 21.47 17.84
C MET A 264 12.59 22.71 16.95
N PHE A 265 11.39 23.21 16.59
CA PHE A 265 11.24 24.42 15.79
C PHE A 265 11.78 25.66 16.50
N ASN A 266 11.53 25.78 17.81
CA ASN A 266 12.04 26.89 18.62
C ASN A 266 13.56 26.83 18.81
N LEU A 267 14.15 25.64 18.85
CA LEU A 267 15.61 25.46 18.97
C LEU A 267 16.33 25.66 17.63
N HIS A 268 15.86 25.01 16.57
CA HIS A 268 16.48 24.98 15.25
C HIS A 268 15.42 25.01 14.15
N ARG A 269 14.88 26.21 13.88
CA ARG A 269 13.78 26.45 12.95
C ARG A 269 13.97 25.81 11.57
N ASN A 270 15.05 26.18 10.87
CA ASN A 270 15.21 25.79 9.46
C ASN A 270 15.47 24.28 9.31
N ALA A 271 16.26 23.69 10.21
CA ALA A 271 16.47 22.24 10.24
C ALA A 271 15.16 21.49 10.51
N THR A 272 14.36 21.95 11.47
CA THR A 272 13.06 21.35 11.80
C THR A 272 12.08 21.40 10.62
N ILE A 273 12.08 22.49 9.84
CA ILE A 273 11.26 22.58 8.63
C ILE A 273 11.63 21.47 7.65
N CYS A 274 12.92 21.30 7.35
CA CYS A 274 13.39 20.32 6.36
C CYS A 274 13.28 18.87 6.82
N VAL A 275 13.60 18.60 8.09
CA VAL A 275 13.74 17.24 8.62
C VAL A 275 12.41 16.67 9.11
N PHE A 276 11.50 17.51 9.63
CA PHE A 276 10.28 17.02 10.27
C PHE A 276 9.00 17.58 9.66
N LEU A 277 8.87 18.90 9.51
CA LEU A 277 7.61 19.50 9.08
C LEU A 277 7.30 19.19 7.61
N MET A 278 8.25 19.36 6.70
CA MET A 278 8.00 19.05 5.28
C MET A 278 7.65 17.56 5.07
N PRO A 279 8.39 16.58 5.62
CA PRO A 279 7.98 15.17 5.56
C PRO A 279 6.59 14.92 6.16
N LEU A 280 6.26 15.51 7.32
CA LEU A 280 4.94 15.34 7.95
C LEU A 280 3.80 15.83 7.06
N LEU A 281 3.92 17.04 6.51
CA LEU A 281 2.90 17.62 5.64
C LEU A 281 2.77 16.79 4.36
N LEU A 282 3.89 16.39 3.76
CA LEU A 282 3.88 15.60 2.53
C LEU A 282 3.27 14.21 2.73
N LEU A 283 3.65 13.52 3.80
CA LEU A 283 3.12 12.20 4.12
C LEU A 283 1.60 12.25 4.32
N ARG A 284 1.08 13.25 5.05
CA ARG A 284 -0.37 13.41 5.24
C ARG A 284 -1.10 13.58 3.91
N LEU A 285 -0.56 14.38 2.98
CA LEU A 285 -1.13 14.50 1.63
C LEU A 285 -1.08 13.17 0.88
N GLY A 286 0.08 12.49 0.90
CA GLY A 286 0.30 11.23 0.22
C GLY A 286 -0.64 10.12 0.70
N LEU A 287 -0.78 9.94 2.02
CA LEU A 287 -1.66 8.94 2.62
C LEU A 287 -3.12 9.16 2.23
N MET A 288 -3.60 10.41 2.24
CA MET A 288 -5.00 10.68 1.92
C MET A 288 -5.30 10.57 0.43
N ALA A 289 -4.36 11.01 -0.42
CA ALA A 289 -4.52 10.83 -1.86
C ALA A 289 -4.39 9.36 -2.28
N GLY A 290 -3.55 8.57 -1.61
CA GLY A 290 -3.49 7.11 -1.76
C GLY A 290 -4.76 6.42 -1.30
N ASN A 291 -5.24 6.70 -0.09
CA ASN A 291 -6.49 6.12 0.45
C ASN A 291 -7.70 6.45 -0.43
N TRP A 292 -7.76 7.68 -0.97
CA TRP A 292 -8.80 8.04 -1.94
C TRP A 292 -8.76 7.13 -3.16
N GLY A 293 -7.59 6.91 -3.76
CA GLY A 293 -7.43 6.03 -4.92
C GLY A 293 -7.77 4.58 -4.61
N GLN A 294 -7.37 4.10 -3.43
CA GLN A 294 -7.66 2.75 -2.92
C GLN A 294 -9.16 2.48 -2.75
N HIS A 295 -9.93 3.51 -2.36
CA HIS A 295 -11.35 3.41 -2.00
C HIS A 295 -12.25 4.32 -2.86
N ALA A 296 -11.87 4.62 -4.10
CA ALA A 296 -12.65 5.49 -4.97
C ALA A 296 -13.85 4.79 -5.61
N PHE A 297 -13.71 3.49 -5.89
CA PHE A 297 -14.69 2.71 -6.66
C PHE A 297 -15.48 1.76 -5.74
N VAL A 298 -16.27 2.33 -4.84
CA VAL A 298 -17.10 1.52 -3.93
C VAL A 298 -18.40 1.14 -4.63
N ASP A 299 -18.64 -0.17 -4.76
CA ASP A 299 -19.83 -0.73 -5.38
C ASP A 299 -21.12 -0.26 -4.71
N ASP A 300 -22.15 0.08 -5.49
CA ASP A 300 -23.41 0.54 -4.93
C ASP A 300 -24.33 -0.61 -4.49
N VAL A 301 -24.12 -1.84 -4.97
CA VAL A 301 -24.96 -3.00 -4.61
C VAL A 301 -24.50 -3.59 -3.28
N ASP A 302 -23.21 -3.85 -3.13
CA ASP A 302 -22.63 -4.45 -1.92
C ASP A 302 -21.37 -3.68 -1.47
N PRO A 303 -21.56 -2.47 -0.89
CA PRO A 303 -20.47 -1.56 -0.55
C PRO A 303 -19.64 -1.96 0.69
N ASP A 304 -20.11 -2.93 1.47
CA ASP A 304 -19.46 -3.40 2.71
C ASP A 304 -18.54 -4.61 2.46
N SER A 305 -18.58 -5.19 1.26
CA SER A 305 -17.69 -6.27 0.86
C SER A 305 -16.30 -5.73 0.51
N ASP A 306 -15.26 -6.30 1.11
CA ASP A 306 -13.86 -5.93 0.84
C ASP A 306 -13.49 -6.09 -0.65
N TYR A 307 -14.10 -7.04 -1.36
CA TYR A 307 -13.91 -7.22 -2.81
C TYR A 307 -14.44 -6.05 -3.64
N ARG A 308 -15.38 -5.27 -3.08
CA ARG A 308 -16.18 -4.26 -3.77
C ARG A 308 -16.00 -2.86 -3.22
N SER A 309 -15.37 -2.73 -2.06
CA SER A 309 -15.02 -1.46 -1.41
C SER A 309 -13.56 -1.05 -1.63
N SER A 310 -12.75 -1.92 -2.21
CA SER A 310 -11.32 -1.74 -2.48
C SER A 310 -10.95 -2.24 -3.89
N ILE A 311 -9.75 -1.88 -4.36
CA ILE A 311 -9.25 -2.30 -5.68
C ILE A 311 -7.85 -2.91 -5.59
N THR A 312 -7.52 -3.77 -6.56
CA THR A 312 -6.18 -4.35 -6.72
C THR A 312 -5.48 -3.74 -7.94
N LEU A 313 -4.19 -3.44 -7.81
CA LEU A 313 -3.30 -2.94 -8.86
C LEU A 313 -2.17 -3.94 -9.04
N ILE A 314 -1.99 -4.43 -10.27
CA ILE A 314 -0.98 -5.42 -10.63
C ILE A 314 -0.03 -4.78 -11.62
N ASP A 315 1.26 -5.13 -11.54
CA ASP A 315 2.28 -4.59 -12.43
C ASP A 315 2.31 -3.06 -12.32
N VAL A 316 2.49 -2.58 -11.08
CA VAL A 316 2.63 -1.15 -10.73
C VAL A 316 3.84 -0.87 -9.83
N ALA A 317 4.26 0.40 -9.79
CA ALA A 317 5.41 0.84 -9.01
C ALA A 317 5.24 0.58 -7.51
N SER A 318 4.04 0.77 -6.96
CA SER A 318 3.74 0.46 -5.55
C SER A 318 4.00 -1.01 -5.20
N ASN A 319 3.81 -1.96 -6.12
CA ASN A 319 4.16 -3.35 -5.82
C ASN A 319 5.67 -3.56 -5.73
N ARG A 320 6.43 -2.94 -6.64
CA ARG A 320 7.88 -3.07 -6.71
C ARG A 320 8.61 -2.35 -5.58
N PHE A 321 8.22 -1.11 -5.29
CA PHE A 321 8.95 -0.23 -4.38
C PHE A 321 8.33 -0.18 -2.99
N CYS A 322 7.06 -0.58 -2.84
CA CYS A 322 6.30 -0.45 -1.60
C CYS A 322 5.67 -1.79 -1.16
N TYR A 323 6.38 -2.90 -1.35
CA TYR A 323 6.01 -4.22 -0.81
C TYR A 323 4.59 -4.68 -1.20
N ASN A 324 4.30 -4.80 -2.51
CA ASN A 324 3.01 -5.32 -2.99
C ASN A 324 1.76 -4.55 -2.48
N ASP A 325 1.89 -3.25 -2.19
CA ASP A 325 0.79 -2.39 -1.72
C ASP A 325 -0.40 -2.31 -2.68
N GLY A 326 -0.16 -2.52 -3.99
CA GLY A 326 -1.21 -2.61 -4.99
C GLY A 326 -2.21 -3.74 -4.75
N TYR A 327 -1.90 -4.74 -3.92
CA TYR A 327 -2.86 -5.79 -3.55
C TYR A 327 -3.75 -5.39 -2.36
N HIS A 328 -4.30 -4.17 -2.38
CA HIS A 328 -5.10 -3.62 -1.26
C HIS A 328 -6.36 -4.42 -0.93
N THR A 329 -7.06 -4.98 -1.93
CA THR A 329 -8.17 -5.92 -1.67
C THR A 329 -7.72 -7.15 -0.88
N SER A 330 -6.57 -7.72 -1.25
CA SER A 330 -5.99 -8.83 -0.51
C SER A 330 -5.70 -8.41 0.93
N HIS A 331 -5.13 -7.22 1.11
CA HIS A 331 -4.84 -6.64 2.43
C HIS A 331 -6.09 -6.50 3.32
N HIS A 332 -7.20 -5.96 2.81
CA HIS A 332 -8.45 -5.88 3.59
C HIS A 332 -9.00 -7.26 3.99
N LEU A 333 -8.98 -8.23 3.07
CA LEU A 333 -9.45 -9.58 3.34
C LEU A 333 -8.65 -10.31 4.44
N ASN A 334 -7.36 -9.98 4.59
CA ASN A 334 -6.55 -10.47 5.70
C ASN A 334 -5.41 -9.49 5.99
N PRO A 335 -5.59 -8.57 6.97
CA PRO A 335 -4.60 -7.54 7.28
C PRO A 335 -3.29 -8.07 7.85
N LEU A 336 -3.27 -9.33 8.32
CA LEU A 336 -2.07 -9.98 8.84
C LEU A 336 -1.27 -10.73 7.76
N ARG A 337 -1.74 -10.70 6.50
CA ARG A 337 -1.04 -11.37 5.40
C ARG A 337 0.28 -10.66 5.13
N HIS A 338 1.35 -11.45 5.07
CA HIS A 338 2.67 -10.96 4.69
C HIS A 338 2.67 -10.47 3.23
N TRP A 339 3.40 -9.39 2.94
CA TRP A 339 3.35 -8.75 1.64
C TRP A 339 3.67 -9.65 0.43
N ARG A 340 4.57 -10.64 0.59
CA ARG A 340 4.91 -11.59 -0.47
C ARG A 340 3.80 -12.61 -0.74
N GLU A 341 2.86 -12.77 0.18
CA GLU A 341 1.75 -13.69 0.07
C GLU A 341 0.53 -13.07 -0.62
N HIS A 342 0.50 -11.75 -0.85
CA HIS A 342 -0.63 -11.13 -1.57
C HIS A 342 -0.79 -11.65 -3.01
N PRO A 343 0.27 -11.73 -3.84
CA PRO A 343 0.19 -12.31 -5.18
C PRO A 343 -0.25 -13.79 -5.15
N VAL A 344 0.26 -14.57 -4.19
CA VAL A 344 -0.10 -15.98 -3.99
C VAL A 344 -1.60 -16.11 -3.67
N SER A 345 -2.09 -15.28 -2.75
CA SER A 345 -3.49 -15.27 -2.35
C SER A 345 -4.40 -14.82 -3.49
N PHE A 346 -3.98 -13.82 -4.27
CA PHE A 346 -4.71 -13.36 -5.44
C PHE A 346 -4.86 -14.51 -6.45
N GLN A 347 -3.75 -15.14 -6.84
CA GLN A 347 -3.78 -16.25 -7.81
C GLN A 347 -4.66 -17.41 -7.32
N LYS A 348 -4.56 -17.76 -6.03
CA LYS A 348 -5.40 -18.81 -5.42
C LYS A 348 -6.89 -18.48 -5.44
N THR A 349 -7.26 -17.20 -5.40
CA THR A 349 -8.66 -16.76 -5.24
C THR A 349 -9.18 -15.93 -6.41
N LYS A 350 -8.49 -15.94 -7.56
CA LYS A 350 -8.85 -15.12 -8.73
C LYS A 350 -10.28 -15.37 -9.23
N HIS A 351 -10.79 -16.59 -9.11
CA HIS A 351 -12.18 -16.93 -9.45
C HIS A 351 -13.19 -16.26 -8.50
N THR A 352 -12.82 -16.10 -7.22
CA THR A 352 -13.61 -15.33 -6.26
C THR A 352 -13.59 -13.84 -6.58
N TYR A 353 -12.45 -13.28 -7.00
CA TYR A 353 -12.37 -11.90 -7.49
C TYR A 353 -13.35 -11.68 -8.65
N ALA A 354 -13.36 -12.60 -9.63
CA ALA A 354 -14.26 -12.54 -10.77
C ALA A 354 -15.75 -12.62 -10.34
N SER A 355 -16.12 -13.59 -9.50
CA SER A 355 -17.51 -13.79 -9.08
C SER A 355 -18.02 -12.72 -8.10
N GLN A 356 -17.12 -12.06 -7.37
CA GLN A 356 -17.44 -10.93 -6.51
C GLN A 356 -17.41 -9.58 -7.24
N HIS A 357 -17.10 -9.58 -8.55
CA HIS A 357 -16.97 -8.36 -9.37
C HIS A 357 -15.92 -7.38 -8.83
N ALA A 358 -14.83 -7.90 -8.26
CA ALA A 358 -13.72 -7.09 -7.81
C ALA A 358 -13.08 -6.33 -8.98
N LEU A 359 -12.48 -5.18 -8.68
CA LEU A 359 -11.78 -4.37 -9.68
C LEU A 359 -10.27 -4.59 -9.58
N VAL A 360 -9.68 -4.97 -10.70
CA VAL A 360 -8.25 -5.19 -10.86
C VAL A 360 -7.74 -4.30 -11.98
N PHE A 361 -6.68 -3.54 -11.74
CA PHE A 361 -6.06 -2.67 -12.72
C PHE A 361 -4.61 -3.04 -12.96
N HIS A 362 -4.07 -2.59 -14.09
CA HIS A 362 -2.66 -2.64 -14.44
C HIS A 362 -2.17 -1.26 -14.91
N ASP A 363 -0.86 -1.02 -14.82
CA ASP A 363 -0.21 0.20 -15.35
C ASP A 363 -0.81 1.52 -14.84
N ILE A 364 -1.38 1.51 -13.62
CA ILE A 364 -1.88 2.72 -12.96
C ILE A 364 -1.79 2.58 -11.44
N ASP A 365 -1.05 3.48 -10.79
CA ASP A 365 -0.88 3.49 -9.34
C ASP A 365 -2.00 4.26 -8.63
N TYR A 366 -2.20 4.07 -7.32
CA TYR A 366 -3.31 4.70 -6.56
C TYR A 366 -3.32 6.22 -6.66
N MET A 367 -2.14 6.84 -6.62
CA MET A 367 -2.02 8.29 -6.79
C MET A 367 -2.50 8.74 -8.18
N MET A 368 -2.21 7.95 -9.21
CA MET A 368 -2.62 8.25 -10.57
C MET A 368 -4.11 7.96 -10.78
N VAL A 369 -4.67 6.95 -10.13
CA VAL A 369 -6.13 6.74 -10.06
C VAL A 369 -6.79 8.00 -9.52
N THR A 370 -6.32 8.53 -8.39
CA THR A 370 -6.82 9.78 -7.82
C THR A 370 -6.74 10.95 -8.81
N VAL A 371 -5.60 11.15 -9.49
CA VAL A 371 -5.45 12.20 -10.50
C VAL A 371 -6.43 12.03 -11.66
N ARG A 372 -6.57 10.81 -12.21
CA ARG A 372 -7.49 10.53 -13.33
C ARG A 372 -8.95 10.76 -12.95
N LEU A 373 -9.33 10.43 -11.72
CA LEU A 373 -10.67 10.74 -11.19
C LEU A 373 -10.92 12.24 -11.11
N MET A 374 -9.96 13.04 -10.66
CA MET A 374 -10.11 14.50 -10.63
C MET A 374 -10.25 15.10 -12.04
N MET A 375 -9.67 14.44 -13.04
CA MET A 375 -9.83 14.79 -14.46
C MET A 375 -11.09 14.19 -15.11
N LYS A 376 -11.84 13.35 -14.39
CA LYS A 376 -12.95 12.54 -14.94
C LYS A 376 -12.54 11.72 -16.17
N ASP A 377 -11.27 11.29 -16.21
CA ASP A 377 -10.69 10.54 -17.32
C ASP A 377 -10.96 9.03 -17.18
N TYR A 378 -12.25 8.67 -17.24
CA TYR A 378 -12.71 7.28 -17.14
C TYR A 378 -12.25 6.42 -18.31
N LYS A 379 -11.91 7.02 -19.45
CA LYS A 379 -11.35 6.29 -20.60
C LYS A 379 -9.98 5.70 -20.26
N THR A 380 -9.10 6.48 -19.64
CA THR A 380 -7.81 5.95 -19.20
C THR A 380 -7.98 4.91 -18.09
N LEU A 381 -8.86 5.16 -17.12
CA LEU A 381 -9.15 4.19 -16.06
C LEU A 381 -9.68 2.85 -16.60
N ALA A 382 -10.59 2.89 -17.58
CA ALA A 382 -11.13 1.70 -18.24
C ALA A 382 -10.09 0.94 -19.07
N LYS A 383 -9.14 1.64 -19.70
CA LYS A 383 -8.00 1.02 -20.41
C LYS A 383 -7.08 0.26 -19.47
N CYS A 384 -6.88 0.77 -18.26
CA CYS A 384 -6.07 0.13 -17.24
C CYS A 384 -6.80 -1.00 -16.51
N LEU A 385 -8.12 -1.18 -16.72
CA LEU A 385 -8.89 -2.23 -16.04
C LEU A 385 -8.56 -3.60 -16.66
N VAL A 386 -8.13 -4.55 -15.83
CA VAL A 386 -8.01 -5.96 -16.21
C VAL A 386 -9.40 -6.60 -16.05
N PRO A 387 -10.13 -6.88 -17.13
CA PRO A 387 -11.49 -7.41 -17.01
C PRO A 387 -11.46 -8.85 -16.50
N MET A 388 -12.32 -9.16 -15.53
CA MET A 388 -12.50 -10.51 -14.99
C MET A 388 -13.97 -10.93 -15.04
N GLY A 389 -14.22 -12.23 -15.29
CA GLY A 389 -15.57 -12.78 -15.34
C GLY A 389 -16.45 -12.05 -16.38
N GLU A 390 -17.64 -11.59 -15.96
CA GLU A 390 -18.58 -10.89 -16.84
C GLU A 390 -18.03 -9.57 -17.42
N GLN A 391 -17.03 -8.96 -16.76
CA GLN A 391 -16.39 -7.73 -17.25
C GLN A 391 -15.64 -7.95 -18.58
N ILE A 392 -15.28 -9.21 -18.91
CA ILE A 392 -14.57 -9.55 -20.16
C ILE A 392 -15.43 -9.22 -21.37
N ALA A 393 -16.75 -9.44 -21.28
CA ALA A 393 -17.69 -9.15 -22.35
C ALA A 393 -17.98 -7.65 -22.52
N MET A 394 -17.66 -6.81 -21.52
CA MET A 394 -17.91 -5.37 -21.58
C MET A 394 -16.98 -4.68 -22.58
N SER A 395 -17.55 -3.79 -23.38
CA SER A 395 -16.84 -2.80 -24.20
C SER A 395 -16.12 -1.76 -23.33
N MET A 396 -15.24 -0.97 -23.96
CA MET A 396 -14.53 0.12 -23.26
C MET A 396 -15.47 1.17 -22.67
N ASP A 397 -16.52 1.54 -23.39
CA ASP A 397 -17.48 2.53 -22.91
C ASP A 397 -18.31 1.97 -21.73
N GLU A 398 -18.71 0.69 -21.79
CA GLU A 398 -19.40 0.04 -20.67
C GLU A 398 -18.51 -0.06 -19.42
N ARG A 399 -17.22 -0.37 -19.58
CA ARG A 399 -16.26 -0.36 -18.45
C ARG A 399 -16.08 1.04 -17.87
N ALA A 400 -15.93 2.05 -18.72
CA ALA A 400 -15.81 3.44 -18.28
C ALA A 400 -17.06 3.90 -17.52
N SER A 401 -18.26 3.61 -18.04
CA SER A 401 -19.52 3.93 -17.37
C SER A 401 -19.68 3.17 -16.05
N MET A 402 -19.32 1.88 -15.99
CA MET A 402 -19.30 1.11 -14.74
C MET A 402 -18.37 1.72 -13.69
N LEU A 403 -17.18 2.19 -14.08
CA LEU A 403 -16.28 2.85 -13.15
C LEU A 403 -16.85 4.18 -12.66
N GLU A 404 -17.49 4.95 -13.53
CA GLU A 404 -18.14 6.22 -13.17
C GLU A 404 -19.26 6.01 -12.14
N THR A 405 -20.12 5.02 -12.30
CA THR A 405 -21.21 4.76 -11.35
C THR A 405 -20.70 4.45 -9.93
N LYS A 406 -19.57 3.73 -9.82
CA LYS A 406 -18.94 3.36 -8.54
C LYS A 406 -18.30 4.54 -7.80
N THR A 407 -18.13 5.70 -8.42
CA THR A 407 -17.60 6.90 -7.75
C THR A 407 -18.68 7.74 -7.05
N ARG A 408 -19.96 7.46 -7.33
CA ARG A 408 -21.11 8.25 -6.85
C ARG A 408 -21.19 8.26 -5.32
N ARG A 409 -21.35 9.42 -4.70
CA ARG A 409 -21.59 9.48 -3.24
C ARG A 409 -22.84 8.69 -2.83
N PHE A 410 -22.80 8.10 -1.64
CA PHE A 410 -23.98 7.49 -1.02
C PHE A 410 -24.82 8.54 -0.28
N THR A 411 -26.15 8.39 -0.30
CA THR A 411 -27.03 9.18 0.59
C THR A 411 -27.04 8.57 2.00
N GLU A 412 -27.48 9.33 3.01
CA GLU A 412 -27.58 8.79 4.37
C GLU A 412 -28.61 7.65 4.46
N GLU A 413 -29.68 7.67 3.65
CA GLU A 413 -30.65 6.57 3.57
C GLU A 413 -30.00 5.31 2.97
N GLU A 414 -29.17 5.44 1.94
CA GLU A 414 -28.42 4.32 1.38
C GLU A 414 -27.43 3.76 2.38
N ILE A 415 -26.73 4.64 3.11
CA ILE A 415 -25.78 4.25 4.14
C ILE A 415 -26.48 3.45 5.24
N GLN A 416 -27.60 3.96 5.77
CA GLN A 416 -28.39 3.28 6.81
C GLN A 416 -28.98 1.95 6.32
N LYS A 417 -29.26 1.82 5.03
CA LYS A 417 -29.80 0.58 4.46
C LYS A 417 -28.71 -0.48 4.22
N LYS A 418 -27.56 -0.06 3.68
CA LYS A 418 -26.52 -0.96 3.16
C LYS A 418 -25.44 -1.31 4.19
N PHE A 419 -25.14 -0.43 5.14
CA PHE A 419 -24.12 -0.65 6.18
C PHE A 419 -24.72 -0.95 7.56
N LYS A 420 -25.84 -1.69 7.60
CA LYS A 420 -26.44 -2.07 8.89
C LYS A 420 -25.46 -2.97 9.64
N LYS A 421 -24.98 -2.49 10.79
CA LYS A 421 -24.26 -3.31 11.77
C LYS A 421 -25.07 -4.59 12.01
N GLN A 422 -24.50 -5.74 11.64
CA GLN A 422 -24.92 -7.03 12.19
C GLN A 422 -24.60 -7.07 13.68
#